data_AF-A0A023DGA8-F1
#
_entry.id   AF-A0A023DGA8-F1
#
_cell.length_a   1.000
_cell.length_b   1.000
_cell.length_c   1.000
_cell.angle_alpha   90.00
_cell.angle_beta   90.00
_cell.angle_gamma   90.00
#
_symmetry.space_group_name_H-M   'P 1'
#
loop_
_entity.id
_entity.type
_entity.pdbx_description
1 polymer ?
#
loop_
_entity_poly.entity_id
_entity_poly.type
_entity_poly.pdbx_seq_one_letter_code
_entity_poly.pdbx_strand_id
1 'polypeptide(L)'
;MSVMLIGQETFERVGKFLKAWKGESDEVIFARLVKWESLNRQNFERRYSEPVNFPEMQIRSINISLQPLISPEQMLKSLQFIHYQCCDYADEIDPVTLKEIETFIKEIQKDFTINQTFLEFCSWG
;
A
#
# COMPACT_ATOMS: atom_id res chain seq x y z
N MET A 1 -1.72 -0.11 18.84
CA MET A 1 -2.47 -0.49 17.62
C MET A 1 -1.88 -1.80 17.10
N SER A 2 -2.71 -2.78 16.73
CA SER A 2 -2.23 -4.09 16.29
C SER A 2 -1.76 -4.04 14.84
N VAL A 3 -0.60 -4.66 14.57
CA VAL A 3 -0.09 -4.92 13.22
C VAL A 3 -0.96 -6.01 12.61
N MET A 4 -1.36 -5.85 11.35
CA MET A 4 -2.20 -6.82 10.65
C MET A 4 -1.78 -6.91 9.19
N LEU A 5 -1.89 -8.09 8.61
CA LEU A 5 -1.74 -8.24 7.17
C LEU A 5 -2.79 -7.38 6.46
N ILE A 6 -2.33 -6.53 5.57
CA ILE A 6 -3.17 -5.67 4.76
C ILE A 6 -4.08 -6.54 3.86
N GLY A 7 -5.39 -6.33 3.97
CA GLY A 7 -6.37 -7.08 3.20
C GLY A 7 -6.33 -6.75 1.70
N GLN A 8 -6.66 -7.75 0.88
CA GLN A 8 -6.70 -7.66 -0.58
C GLN A 8 -7.50 -6.45 -1.09
N GLU A 9 -8.65 -6.16 -0.48
CA GLU A 9 -9.52 -5.04 -0.86
C GLU A 9 -8.79 -3.68 -0.80
N THR A 10 -7.88 -3.49 0.15
CA THR A 10 -7.09 -2.26 0.26
C THR A 10 -6.18 -2.11 -0.95
N PHE A 11 -5.47 -3.17 -1.32
CA PHE A 11 -4.61 -3.18 -2.50
C PHE A 11 -5.38 -2.99 -3.80
N GLU A 12 -6.57 -3.58 -3.93
CA GLU A 12 -7.41 -3.40 -5.12
C GLU A 12 -7.89 -1.95 -5.28
N ARG A 13 -8.33 -1.31 -4.20
CA ARG A 13 -8.74 0.11 -4.20
C ARG A 13 -7.57 1.04 -4.53
N VAL A 14 -6.40 0.76 -3.94
CA VAL A 14 -5.13 1.45 -4.25
C VAL A 14 -4.77 1.28 -5.71
N GLY A 15 -4.84 0.06 -6.25
CA GLY A 15 -4.61 -0.23 -7.66
C GLY A 15 -5.54 0.55 -8.58
N LYS A 16 -6.82 0.68 -8.20
CA LYS A 16 -7.81 1.41 -9.02
C LYS A 16 -7.49 2.89 -9.08
N PHE A 17 -7.07 3.44 -7.94
CA PHE A 17 -6.62 4.82 -7.88
C PHE A 17 -5.37 5.04 -8.73
N LEU A 18 -4.34 4.18 -8.59
CA LEU A 18 -3.11 4.28 -9.40
C LEU A 18 -3.40 4.21 -10.90
N LYS A 19 -4.31 3.32 -11.32
CA LYS A 19 -4.76 3.24 -12.71
C LYS A 19 -5.34 4.56 -13.20
N ALA A 20 -6.24 5.15 -12.42
CA ALA A 20 -6.90 6.40 -12.78
C ALA A 20 -5.94 7.59 -12.78
N TRP A 21 -4.99 7.64 -11.85
CA TRP A 21 -4.09 8.78 -11.67
C TRP A 21 -2.85 8.72 -12.58
N LYS A 22 -2.17 7.57 -12.66
CA LYS A 22 -0.94 7.41 -13.45
C LYS A 22 -1.19 6.99 -14.89
N GLY A 23 -2.39 6.47 -15.21
CA GLY A 23 -2.68 5.92 -16.53
C GLY A 23 -1.87 4.65 -16.84
N GLU A 24 -1.40 3.95 -15.81
CA GLU A 24 -0.61 2.73 -15.94
C GLU A 24 -1.48 1.55 -16.38
N SER A 25 -0.86 0.57 -17.06
CA SER A 25 -1.55 -0.66 -17.42
C SER A 25 -1.78 -1.53 -16.19
N ASP A 26 -2.76 -2.45 -16.30
CA ASP A 26 -3.09 -3.35 -15.21
C ASP A 26 -1.89 -4.21 -14.81
N GLU A 27 -1.06 -4.66 -15.76
CA GLU A 27 0.14 -5.47 -15.51
C GLU A 27 1.16 -4.74 -14.62
N VAL A 28 1.38 -3.45 -14.88
CA VAL A 28 2.33 -2.63 -14.10
C VAL A 28 1.82 -2.45 -12.67
N ILE A 29 0.53 -2.18 -12.52
CA ILE A 29 -0.12 -2.00 -11.22
C ILE A 29 -0.08 -3.31 -10.44
N PHE A 30 -0.44 -4.43 -11.07
CA PHE A 30 -0.41 -5.74 -10.42
C PHE A 30 0.99 -6.10 -9.94
N ALA A 31 2.01 -5.93 -10.78
CA ALA A 31 3.39 -6.20 -10.39
C ALA A 31 3.81 -5.38 -9.17
N ARG A 32 3.33 -4.13 -9.06
CA ARG A 32 3.57 -3.25 -7.92
C ARG A 32 2.85 -3.73 -6.66
N LEU A 33 1.55 -4.02 -6.75
CA LEU A 33 0.75 -4.49 -5.61
C LEU A 33 1.29 -5.80 -5.03
N VAL A 34 1.78 -6.72 -5.86
CA VAL A 34 2.41 -7.98 -5.43
C VAL A 34 3.68 -7.70 -4.62
N LYS A 35 4.53 -6.77 -5.05
CA LYS A 35 5.73 -6.39 -4.29
C LYS A 35 5.37 -5.81 -2.92
N TRP A 36 4.36 -4.94 -2.88
CA TRP A 36 3.93 -4.32 -1.62
C TRP A 36 3.32 -5.32 -0.66
N GLU A 37 2.53 -6.29 -1.16
CA GLU A 37 2.00 -7.38 -0.33
C GLU A 37 3.11 -8.31 0.17
N SER A 38 4.06 -8.66 -0.70
CA SER A 38 5.20 -9.50 -0.33
C SER A 38 6.06 -8.84 0.75
N LEU A 39 6.34 -7.54 0.64
CA LEU A 39 7.07 -6.79 1.66
C LEU A 39 6.30 -6.77 3.00
N ASN A 40 5.01 -6.44 2.97
CA ASN A 40 4.15 -6.47 4.16
C ASN A 40 4.15 -7.86 4.83
N ARG A 41 4.02 -8.93 4.05
CA ARG A 41 4.03 -10.31 4.55
C ARG A 41 5.37 -10.67 5.19
N GLN A 42 6.48 -10.43 4.51
CA GLN A 42 7.81 -10.72 5.04
C GLN A 42 8.10 -9.90 6.29
N ASN A 43 7.68 -8.62 6.32
CA ASN A 43 7.80 -7.78 7.50
C ASN A 43 6.98 -8.34 8.68
N PHE A 44 5.76 -8.81 8.42
CA PHE A 44 4.91 -9.47 9.42
C PHE A 44 5.56 -10.75 9.96
N GLU A 45 6.03 -11.64 9.08
CA GLU A 45 6.70 -12.88 9.47
C GLU A 45 7.94 -12.60 10.33
N ARG A 46 8.73 -11.59 9.95
CA ARG A 46 9.91 -11.18 10.70
C ARG A 46 9.54 -10.64 12.08
N ARG A 47 8.51 -9.80 12.16
CA ARG A 47 8.06 -9.17 13.40
C ARG A 47 7.52 -10.16 14.42
N TYR A 48 6.83 -11.20 13.96
CA TYR A 48 6.16 -12.18 14.82
C TYR A 48 6.90 -13.50 14.93
N SER A 49 7.94 -13.73 14.12
CA SER A 49 8.63 -15.03 14.01
C SER A 49 7.66 -16.19 13.73
N GLU A 50 6.53 -15.89 13.09
CA GLU A 50 5.49 -16.83 12.73
C GLU A 50 5.36 -16.88 11.20
N PRO A 51 5.32 -18.08 10.60
CA PRO A 51 5.05 -18.18 9.16
C PRO A 51 3.63 -17.72 8.86
N VAL A 52 3.47 -16.87 7.84
CA VAL A 52 2.16 -16.41 7.43
C VAL A 52 1.46 -17.54 6.67
N ASN A 53 0.49 -18.18 7.33
CA ASN A 53 -0.36 -19.22 6.75
C ASN A 53 -1.49 -18.67 5.87
N PHE A 54 -1.57 -17.35 5.68
CA PHE A 54 -2.55 -16.75 4.78
C PHE A 54 -2.15 -17.01 3.33
N PRO A 55 -3.09 -17.24 2.40
CA PRO A 55 -2.74 -17.34 0.99
C PRO A 55 -2.05 -16.05 0.53
N GLU A 56 -0.96 -16.16 -0.22
CA GLU A 56 -0.44 -15.01 -0.98
C GLU A 56 -1.55 -14.41 -1.83
N MET A 57 -1.48 -13.10 -2.04
CA MET A 57 -2.44 -12.44 -2.93
C MET A 57 -2.34 -13.07 -4.31
N GLN A 58 -3.36 -13.83 -4.69
CA GLN A 58 -3.34 -14.47 -6.00
C GLN A 58 -3.51 -13.37 -7.05
N ILE A 59 -2.51 -13.19 -7.92
CA ILE A 59 -2.54 -12.21 -9.02
C ILE A 59 -3.85 -12.32 -9.83
N ARG A 60 -4.42 -13.52 -9.94
CA ARG A 60 -5.67 -13.80 -10.67
C ARG A 60 -6.95 -13.40 -9.94
N SER A 61 -6.90 -13.10 -8.64
CA SER A 61 -8.06 -12.70 -7.85
C SER A 61 -8.19 -11.19 -7.66
N ILE A 62 -7.15 -10.42 -7.97
CA ILE A 62 -7.16 -8.96 -7.80
C ILE A 62 -8.13 -8.34 -8.81
N ASN A 63 -9.24 -7.80 -8.31
CA ASN A 63 -10.24 -7.15 -9.14
C ASN A 63 -10.23 -5.62 -8.97
N ILE A 64 -9.29 -4.98 -9.66
CA ILE A 64 -9.14 -3.52 -9.62
C ILE A 64 -10.37 -2.82 -10.25
N SER A 65 -10.97 -3.43 -11.26
CA SER A 65 -12.05 -2.82 -12.05
C SER A 65 -13.33 -2.62 -11.24
N LEU A 66 -13.68 -3.58 -10.37
CA LEU A 66 -14.95 -3.60 -9.64
C LEU A 66 -14.92 -2.81 -8.32
N GLN A 67 -13.75 -2.48 -7.77
CA GLN A 67 -13.67 -1.69 -6.54
C GLN A 67 -14.19 -0.26 -6.72
N PRO A 68 -14.74 0.41 -5.70
CA PRO A 68 -15.03 1.84 -5.80
C PRO A 68 -13.72 2.64 -5.93
N LEU A 69 -13.75 3.72 -6.71
CA LEU A 69 -12.63 4.67 -6.73
C LEU A 69 -12.61 5.43 -5.40
N ILE A 70 -11.46 5.42 -4.73
CA ILE A 70 -11.26 6.13 -3.46
C ILE A 70 -10.81 7.57 -3.70
N SER A 71 -11.05 8.47 -2.74
CA SER A 71 -10.56 9.85 -2.81
C SER A 71 -9.04 9.92 -2.61
N PRO A 72 -8.36 11.01 -3.04
CA PRO A 72 -6.93 11.20 -2.78
C PRO A 72 -6.56 11.10 -1.30
N GLU A 73 -7.44 11.57 -0.40
CA GLU A 73 -7.27 11.47 1.05
C GLU A 73 -7.32 10.03 1.54
N GLN A 74 -8.25 9.23 1.03
CA GLN A 74 -8.36 7.81 1.34
C GLN A 74 -7.17 7.03 0.78
N MET A 75 -6.69 7.42 -0.41
CA MET A 75 -5.49 6.85 -1.01
C MET A 75 -4.25 7.15 -0.17
N LEU A 76 -4.07 8.41 0.27
CA LEU A 76 -2.97 8.80 1.14
C LEU A 76 -2.97 7.97 2.43
N LYS A 77 -4.12 7.86 3.11
CA LYS A 77 -4.27 7.02 4.30
C LYS A 77 -3.92 5.56 4.03
N SER A 78 -4.36 5.02 2.89
CA SER A 78 -4.07 3.64 2.51
C SER A 78 -2.56 3.42 2.29
N LEU A 79 -1.88 4.35 1.62
CA LEU A 79 -0.43 4.29 1.44
C LEU A 79 0.34 4.45 2.75
N GLN A 80 -0.07 5.38 3.62
CA GLN A 80 0.54 5.55 4.95
C GLN A 80 0.36 4.30 5.81
N PHE A 81 -0.81 3.67 5.75
CA PHE A 81 -1.06 2.40 6.40
C PHE A 81 -0.15 1.30 5.83
N ILE A 82 -0.02 1.19 4.50
CA ILE A 82 0.91 0.24 3.86
C ILE A 82 2.34 0.48 4.32
N HIS A 83 2.81 1.73 4.29
CA HIS A 83 4.14 2.12 4.74
C HIS A 83 4.39 1.71 6.19
N TYR A 84 3.47 2.06 7.10
CA TYR A 84 3.56 1.70 8.52
C TYR A 84 3.62 0.19 8.75
N GLN A 85 2.84 -0.61 8.02
CA GLN A 85 2.89 -2.08 8.15
C GLN A 85 4.18 -2.68 7.57
N CYS A 86 4.93 -1.94 6.74
CA CYS A 86 6.16 -2.41 6.12
C CYS A 86 7.44 -1.86 6.78
N CYS A 87 7.39 -0.73 7.49
CA CYS A 87 8.59 0.06 7.77
C CYS A 87 9.61 -0.55 8.74
N ASP A 88 9.22 -1.46 9.62
CA ASP A 88 10.08 -1.92 10.72
C ASP A 88 11.32 -2.69 10.26
N TYR A 89 11.17 -3.60 9.29
CA TYR A 89 12.25 -4.45 8.76
C TYR A 89 12.45 -4.28 7.26
N ALA A 90 11.73 -3.35 6.64
CA ALA A 90 11.80 -3.14 5.20
C ALA A 90 13.21 -2.80 4.68
N ASP A 91 14.04 -2.11 5.48
CA ASP A 91 15.42 -1.80 5.08
C ASP A 91 16.30 -3.05 4.90
N GLU A 92 15.98 -4.14 5.61
CA GLU A 92 16.65 -5.44 5.50
C GLU A 92 16.03 -6.32 4.41
N ILE A 93 14.72 -6.20 4.19
CA ILE A 93 13.94 -7.08 3.31
C ILE A 93 13.94 -6.55 1.87
N ASP A 94 13.42 -5.34 1.66
CA ASP A 94 13.32 -4.70 0.36
C ASP A 94 13.21 -3.16 0.50
N PRO A 95 14.36 -2.46 0.65
CA PRO A 95 14.37 -1.01 0.81
C PRO A 95 13.90 -0.27 -0.45
N VAL A 96 13.96 -0.92 -1.63
CA VAL A 96 13.53 -0.31 -2.89
C VAL A 96 12.01 -0.19 -2.90
N THR A 97 11.31 -1.26 -2.52
CA THR A 97 9.85 -1.27 -2.44
C THR A 97 9.32 -0.31 -1.36
N LEU A 98 9.98 -0.21 -0.20
CA LEU A 98 9.58 0.78 0.81
C LEU A 98 9.73 2.22 0.29
N LYS A 99 10.88 2.53 -0.32
CA LYS A 99 11.14 3.86 -0.89
C LYS A 99 10.17 4.21 -2.01
N GLU A 100 9.74 3.23 -2.79
CA GLU A 100 8.68 3.40 -3.79
C GLU A 100 7.37 3.87 -3.12
N ILE A 101 6.92 3.18 -2.06
CA ILE A 101 5.71 3.57 -1.31
C ILE A 101 5.82 5.00 -0.78
N GLU A 102 6.97 5.37 -0.19
CA GLU A 102 7.23 6.73 0.28
C GLU A 102 7.19 7.79 -0.83
N THR A 103 7.66 7.42 -2.02
CA THR A 103 7.62 8.29 -3.20
C THR A 103 6.17 8.57 -3.60
N PHE A 104 5.31 7.54 -3.63
CA PHE A 104 3.89 7.73 -3.90
C PHE A 104 3.17 8.59 -2.86
N ILE A 105 3.50 8.43 -1.57
CA ILE A 105 2.95 9.29 -0.51
C ILE A 105 3.26 10.76 -0.80
N LYS A 106 4.54 11.07 -1.09
CA LYS A 106 4.99 12.44 -1.38
C LYS A 106 4.35 12.99 -2.66
N GLU A 107 4.23 12.17 -3.69
CA GLU A 107 3.57 12.56 -4.94
C GLU A 107 2.09 12.87 -4.73
N ILE A 108 1.36 12.06 -3.96
CA ILE A 108 -0.06 12.35 -3.67
C ILE A 108 -0.22 13.63 -2.84
N GLN A 109 0.62 13.83 -1.83
CA GLN A 109 0.61 15.06 -1.03
C GLN A 109 0.85 16.30 -1.90
N LYS A 110 1.76 16.20 -2.87
CA LYS A 110 2.11 17.27 -3.80
C LYS A 110 1.01 17.51 -4.84
N ASP A 111 0.57 16.47 -5.53
CA ASP A 111 -0.31 16.58 -6.69
C ASP A 111 -1.74 16.95 -6.31
N PHE A 112 -2.20 16.54 -5.13
CA PHE A 112 -3.58 16.76 -4.68
C PHE A 112 -3.72 17.86 -3.62
N THR A 113 -2.66 18.62 -3.33
CA THR A 113 -2.63 19.73 -2.35
C THR A 113 -3.43 19.38 -1.08
N ILE A 114 -3.15 18.21 -0.50
CA ILE A 114 -3.96 17.69 0.60
C ILE A 114 -3.79 18.63 1.79
N ASN A 115 -4.91 19.25 2.19
CA ASN A 115 -4.98 20.32 3.18
C ASN A 115 -4.17 19.96 4.44
N GLN A 116 -3.29 20.84 4.88
CA GLN A 116 -2.23 20.57 5.85
C GLN A 116 -2.77 20.05 7.20
N THR A 117 -4.00 20.44 7.56
CA THR A 117 -4.74 19.97 8.73
C THR A 117 -5.08 18.46 8.68
N PHE A 118 -5.22 17.88 7.48
CA PHE A 118 -5.48 16.45 7.30
C PHE A 118 -4.20 15.61 7.37
N LEU A 119 -3.06 16.15 6.92
CA LEU A 119 -1.75 15.50 7.06
C LEU A 119 -1.38 15.34 8.53
N GLU A 120 -1.66 16.37 9.33
CA GLU A 120 -1.57 16.30 10.79
C GLU A 120 -2.46 15.17 11.29
N PHE A 121 -3.75 15.13 10.98
CA PHE A 121 -4.65 14.08 11.47
C PHE A 121 -4.22 12.64 11.11
N CYS A 122 -3.60 12.42 9.95
CA CYS A 122 -3.14 11.08 9.54
C CYS A 122 -1.82 10.66 10.18
N SER A 123 -1.00 11.60 10.64
CA SER A 123 0.29 11.31 11.31
C SER A 123 0.17 10.79 12.76
N TRP A 124 -1.04 10.79 13.32
CA TRP A 124 -1.35 10.29 14.68
C TRP A 124 -2.09 8.94 14.68
N GLY A 125 -2.29 8.34 13.51
CA GLY A 125 -2.92 7.02 13.33
C GLY A 125 -1.92 5.87 13.35
#